data_AF-A0A1X7V7M1-F1
#
_entry.id   AF-A0A1X7V7M1-F1
#
_cell.length_a   1.000
_cell.length_b   1.000
_cell.length_c   1.000
_cell.angle_alpha   90.00
_cell.angle_beta   90.00
_cell.angle_gamma   90.00
#
_symmetry.space_group_name_H-M   'P 1'
#
loop_
_entity.id
_entity.type
_entity.pdbx_description
1 polymer ?
#
loop_
_entity_poly.entity_id
_entity_poly.type
_entity_poly.pdbx_seq_one_letter_code
_entity_poly.pdbx_strand_id
1 'polypeptide(L)'
;MKFLLTMATVQGLDKYTKMAYAGSHSTSLPACNRLLERKWNDKKLHDLQQRLRSTRSTVDNKAPKDYQHIRQNRKKAQLEEERMAVIQRHNDQLLQKMDTIMHTTGRVDHRNMDWKPKRSLNFFKKNEEISRVMKENQTLLKRIQGARPQYSIQNWELDFQRHRSMSKNISLLPPVKPQVRTRAKTLPCELEMSAGRVKLPPINSHTSRPETEYSDIQEEIIDVEQPITELKSQQQQSNVL
;
A
#
# COMPACT_ATOMS: atom_id res chain seq x y z
N MET A 1 -8.84 -41.98 35.60
CA MET A 1 -8.17 -42.84 34.62
C MET A 1 -7.05 -42.06 33.96
N LYS A 2 -5.80 -42.43 34.21
CA LYS A 2 -4.59 -41.76 33.72
C LYS A 2 -4.08 -42.54 32.50
N PHE A 3 -4.02 -41.93 31.33
CA PHE A 3 -3.26 -42.45 30.20
C PHE A 3 -1.96 -41.65 30.06
N LEU A 4 -0.86 -42.30 30.43
CA LEU A 4 0.51 -41.85 30.16
C LEU A 4 0.79 -42.10 28.67
N LEU A 5 0.98 -41.03 27.89
CA LEU A 5 1.58 -41.13 26.56
C LEU A 5 3.11 -41.07 26.74
N THR A 6 3.74 -42.24 26.69
CA THR A 6 5.19 -42.43 26.71
C THR A 6 5.83 -41.82 25.47
N MET A 7 6.79 -40.92 25.70
CA MET A 7 7.70 -40.34 24.71
C MET A 7 8.60 -41.44 24.12
N ALA A 8 8.38 -41.81 22.85
CA ALA A 8 9.36 -42.56 22.08
C ALA A 8 10.26 -41.56 21.33
N THR A 9 11.49 -41.42 21.82
CA THR A 9 12.59 -40.74 21.13
C THR A 9 12.93 -41.48 19.84
N VAL A 10 12.50 -40.96 18.69
CA VAL A 10 12.94 -41.42 17.37
C VAL A 10 14.34 -40.85 17.10
N GLN A 11 15.35 -41.43 17.73
CA GLN A 11 16.72 -41.38 17.22
C GLN A 11 16.78 -42.35 16.02
N GLY A 12 16.56 -41.86 14.80
CA GLY A 12 16.59 -42.77 13.66
C GLY A 12 16.31 -42.25 12.26
N LEU A 13 16.21 -40.94 12.02
CA LEU A 13 15.89 -40.41 10.67
C LEU A 13 16.97 -39.56 10.01
N ASP A 14 18.21 -39.56 10.52
CA ASP A 14 19.33 -38.81 9.91
C ASP A 14 20.27 -39.66 9.04
N LYS A 15 19.97 -40.94 8.80
CA LYS A 15 20.80 -41.79 7.92
C LYS A 15 20.27 -41.92 6.48
N TYR A 16 19.04 -41.51 6.21
CA TYR A 16 18.40 -41.70 4.89
C TYR A 16 18.23 -40.43 4.05
N THR A 17 18.53 -39.25 4.59
CA THR A 17 18.53 -37.99 3.82
C THR A 17 19.74 -37.84 2.88
N LYS A 18 20.72 -38.76 2.95
CA LYS A 18 21.94 -38.73 2.11
C LYS A 18 21.82 -39.49 0.78
N MET A 19 20.69 -40.17 0.50
CA MET A 19 20.57 -41.07 -0.66
C MET A 19 19.58 -40.62 -1.75
N ALA A 20 18.93 -39.46 -1.62
CA ALA A 20 17.86 -39.04 -2.53
C ALA A 20 18.23 -37.87 -3.47
N TYR A 21 19.48 -37.82 -3.94
CA TYR A 21 19.87 -36.96 -5.07
C TYR A 21 20.71 -37.74 -6.08
N ALA A 22 20.18 -38.87 -6.55
CA ALA A 22 20.57 -39.44 -7.84
C ALA A 22 19.82 -38.70 -8.97
N GLY A 23 19.97 -37.38 -9.01
CA GLY A 23 19.50 -36.58 -10.14
C GLY A 23 20.37 -36.90 -11.33
N SER A 24 19.76 -37.40 -12.40
CA SER A 24 20.41 -37.61 -13.68
C SER A 24 20.99 -36.29 -14.20
N HIS A 25 22.27 -36.03 -13.93
CA HIS A 25 23.02 -35.01 -14.64
C HIS A 25 23.14 -35.47 -16.10
N SER A 26 22.18 -35.07 -16.93
CA SER A 26 22.37 -35.09 -18.38
C SER A 26 23.21 -33.87 -18.70
N THR A 27 24.52 -34.04 -18.81
CA THR A 27 25.23 -33.23 -19.80
C THR A 27 24.52 -33.48 -21.13
N SER A 28 24.19 -32.42 -21.87
CA SER A 28 23.66 -32.59 -23.23
C SER A 28 24.64 -33.32 -24.15
N LEU A 29 25.88 -33.49 -23.69
CA LEU A 29 26.95 -34.23 -24.35
C LEU A 29 27.10 -35.61 -23.71
N PRO A 30 27.14 -36.70 -24.51
CA PRO A 30 27.37 -38.03 -23.98
C PRO A 30 28.77 -38.11 -23.34
N ALA A 31 28.85 -38.58 -22.10
CA ALA A 31 30.11 -38.85 -21.43
C ALA A 31 30.47 -40.34 -21.55
N CYS A 32 31.71 -40.64 -21.93
CA CYS A 32 32.18 -42.02 -22.04
C CYS A 32 32.28 -42.73 -20.66
N ASN A 33 32.41 -41.98 -19.55
CA ASN A 33 32.43 -42.52 -18.19
C ASN A 33 31.84 -41.54 -17.16
N ARG A 34 30.72 -41.95 -16.56
CA ARG A 34 29.91 -41.14 -15.62
C ARG A 34 30.59 -40.88 -14.28
N LEU A 35 31.48 -41.78 -13.82
CA LEU A 35 32.20 -41.61 -12.55
C LEU A 35 33.29 -40.53 -12.67
N LEU A 36 34.02 -40.54 -13.79
CA LEU A 36 35.04 -39.54 -14.09
C LEU A 36 34.42 -38.16 -14.31
N GLU A 37 33.31 -38.11 -15.03
CA GLU A 37 32.52 -36.90 -15.23
C GLU A 37 32.08 -36.27 -13.90
N ARG A 38 31.53 -37.07 -12.97
CA ARG A 38 31.16 -36.58 -11.64
C ARG A 38 32.36 -35.99 -10.91
N LYS A 39 33.50 -36.68 -10.90
CA LYS A 39 34.74 -36.22 -10.26
C LYS A 39 35.23 -34.89 -10.86
N TRP A 40 35.13 -34.72 -12.18
CA TRP A 40 35.52 -33.48 -12.85
C TRP A 40 34.55 -32.33 -12.56
N ASN A 41 33.24 -32.61 -12.51
CA ASN A 41 32.22 -31.62 -12.14
C ASN A 41 32.41 -31.14 -10.69
N ASP A 42 32.70 -32.04 -9.75
CA ASP A 42 32.98 -31.71 -8.35
C ASP A 42 34.22 -30.81 -8.23
N LYS A 43 35.29 -31.14 -8.97
CA LYS A 43 36.50 -30.30 -9.04
C LYS A 43 36.20 -28.92 -9.62
N LYS A 44 35.46 -28.85 -10.74
CA LYS A 44 35.07 -27.59 -11.39
C LYS A 44 34.21 -26.72 -10.47
N LEU A 45 33.32 -27.32 -9.70
CA LEU A 45 32.51 -26.64 -8.69
C LEU A 45 33.39 -26.06 -7.58
N HIS A 46 34.33 -26.85 -7.06
CA HIS A 46 35.27 -26.39 -6.05
C HIS A 46 36.09 -25.20 -6.57
N ASP A 47 36.67 -25.31 -7.76
CA ASP A 47 37.48 -24.26 -8.37
C ASP A 47 36.64 -22.99 -8.63
N LEU A 48 35.38 -23.13 -9.08
CA LEU A 48 34.45 -22.01 -9.22
C LEU A 48 34.16 -21.33 -7.88
N GLN A 49 33.91 -22.10 -6.82
CA GLN A 49 33.67 -21.55 -5.48
C GLN A 49 34.91 -20.82 -4.95
N GLN A 50 36.11 -21.36 -5.16
CA GLN A 50 37.36 -20.68 -4.79
C GLN A 50 37.53 -19.37 -5.56
N ARG A 51 37.27 -19.38 -6.88
CA ARG A 51 37.28 -18.17 -7.71
C ARG A 51 36.30 -17.14 -7.17
N LEU A 52 35.03 -17.50 -6.96
CA LEU A 52 34.01 -16.62 -6.42
C LEU A 52 34.38 -16.02 -5.05
N ARG A 53 35.06 -16.77 -4.19
CA ARG A 53 35.58 -16.27 -2.90
C ARG A 53 36.74 -15.29 -3.08
N SER A 54 37.61 -15.54 -4.06
CA SER A 54 38.78 -14.71 -4.35
C SER A 54 38.45 -13.46 -5.19
N THR A 55 37.34 -13.49 -5.94
CA THR A 55 36.91 -12.38 -6.80
C THR A 55 36.53 -11.17 -5.95
N ARG A 56 37.22 -10.05 -6.16
CA ARG A 56 36.86 -8.77 -5.56
C ARG A 56 35.59 -8.23 -6.21
N SER A 57 34.68 -7.67 -5.41
CA SER A 57 33.50 -6.98 -5.95
C SER A 57 33.94 -5.74 -6.73
N THR A 58 33.63 -5.67 -8.02
CA THR A 58 33.91 -4.49 -8.86
C THR A 58 33.09 -3.27 -8.44
N VAL A 59 31.88 -3.51 -7.93
CA VAL A 59 30.96 -2.47 -7.48
C VAL A 59 31.06 -2.32 -5.96
N ASP A 60 31.16 -1.07 -5.49
CA ASP A 60 31.02 -0.78 -4.08
C ASP A 60 29.59 -1.07 -3.63
N ASN A 61 29.44 -2.07 -2.77
CA ASN A 61 28.17 -2.47 -2.18
C ASN A 61 28.03 -2.02 -0.72
N LYS A 62 28.91 -1.13 -0.24
CA LYS A 62 28.81 -0.57 1.10
C LYS A 62 27.60 0.34 1.18
N ALA A 63 27.02 0.41 2.38
CA ALA A 63 26.00 1.41 2.65
C ALA A 63 26.60 2.81 2.44
N PRO A 64 25.84 3.75 1.83
CA PRO A 64 26.29 5.13 1.71
C PRO A 64 26.55 5.73 3.08
N LYS A 65 27.38 6.77 3.14
CA LYS A 65 27.70 7.45 4.39
C LYS A 65 26.43 8.06 5.00
N ASP A 66 26.19 7.76 6.27
CA ASP A 66 25.12 8.39 7.02
C ASP A 66 25.46 9.85 7.33
N TYR A 67 24.57 10.76 6.92
CA TYR A 67 24.72 12.18 7.23
C TYR A 67 23.74 12.61 8.32
N GLN A 68 24.22 13.39 9.29
CA GLN A 68 23.39 13.88 10.39
C GLN A 68 22.19 14.71 9.90
N HIS A 69 22.35 15.50 8.84
CA HIS A 69 21.26 16.33 8.28
C HIS A 69 20.12 15.52 7.65
N ILE A 70 20.37 14.25 7.27
CA ILE A 70 19.33 13.33 6.79
C ILE A 70 18.55 12.76 7.99
N ARG A 71 19.24 12.46 9.11
CA ARG A 71 18.61 12.00 10.35
C ARG A 71 17.85 13.12 11.06
N GLN A 72 18.38 14.35 11.01
CA GLN A 72 17.87 15.53 11.69
C GLN A 72 17.56 16.60 10.65
N ASN A 73 16.30 16.67 10.20
CA ASN A 73 15.86 17.72 9.30
C ASN A 73 15.62 19.02 10.09
N ARG A 74 16.69 19.79 10.31
CA ARG A 74 16.66 21.02 11.12
C ARG A 74 15.66 22.05 10.60
N LYS A 75 15.47 22.15 9.28
CA LYS A 75 14.47 23.04 8.68
C LYS A 75 13.05 22.63 9.05
N LYS A 76 12.77 21.32 9.08
CA LYS A 76 11.48 20.80 9.53
C LYS A 76 11.25 21.14 11.00
N ALA A 77 12.25 20.92 11.86
CA ALA A 77 12.16 21.24 13.29
C ALA A 77 11.90 22.74 13.51
N GLN A 78 12.62 23.60 12.79
CA GLN A 78 12.40 25.05 12.83
C GLN A 78 10.97 25.45 12.42
N LEU A 79 10.46 24.90 11.31
CA LEU A 79 9.08 25.20 10.87
C LEU A 79 8.02 24.73 11.88
N GLU A 80 8.29 23.63 12.57
CA GLU A 80 7.40 23.11 13.61
C GLU A 80 7.41 24.02 14.84
N GLU A 81 8.58 24.52 15.24
CA GLU A 81 8.73 25.53 16.30
C GLU A 81 8.03 26.86 15.95
N GLU A 82 8.25 27.38 14.74
CA GLU A 82 7.56 28.59 14.24
C GLU A 82 6.04 28.41 14.23
N ARG A 83 5.54 27.25 13.80
CA ARG A 83 4.11 26.92 13.83
C ARG A 83 3.58 26.88 15.26
N MET A 84 4.31 26.26 16.20
CA MET A 84 3.91 26.19 17.61
C MET A 84 3.86 27.59 18.24
N ALA A 85 4.82 28.46 17.93
CA ALA A 85 4.82 29.85 18.38
C ALA A 85 3.60 30.64 17.89
N VAL A 86 3.18 30.43 16.63
CA VAL A 86 1.96 31.05 16.08
C VAL A 86 0.71 30.54 16.81
N ILE A 87 0.61 29.22 17.02
CA ILE A 87 -0.52 28.62 17.76
C ILE A 87 -0.60 29.18 19.17
N GLN A 88 0.53 29.26 19.87
CA GLN A 88 0.58 29.76 21.24
C GLN A 88 0.13 31.23 21.31
N ARG A 89 0.64 32.08 20.40
CA ARG A 89 0.19 33.46 20.28
C ARG A 89 -1.32 33.59 20.03
N HIS A 90 -1.88 32.73 19.18
CA HIS A 90 -3.32 32.72 18.91
C HIS A 90 -4.12 32.24 20.12
N ASN A 91 -3.62 31.25 20.87
CA ASN A 91 -4.23 30.79 22.11
C ASN A 91 -4.23 31.90 23.17
N ASP A 92 -3.13 32.63 23.33
CA ASP A 92 -3.04 33.78 24.24
C ASP A 92 -4.06 34.86 23.88
N GLN A 93 -4.19 35.19 22.59
CA GLN A 93 -5.20 36.13 22.10
C GLN A 93 -6.62 35.63 22.34
N LEU A 94 -6.88 34.34 22.16
CA LEU A 94 -8.19 33.74 22.43
C LEU A 94 -8.52 33.83 23.92
N LEU A 95 -7.58 33.47 24.79
CA LEU A 95 -7.74 33.54 26.24
C LEU A 95 -8.01 34.98 26.69
N GLN A 96 -7.27 35.96 26.17
CA GLN A 96 -7.52 37.38 26.45
C GLN A 96 -8.93 37.83 26.03
N LYS A 97 -9.41 37.37 24.86
CA LYS A 97 -10.78 37.67 24.40
C LYS A 97 -11.83 37.01 25.28
N MET A 98 -11.63 35.75 25.67
CA MET A 98 -12.52 35.05 26.59
C MET A 98 -12.56 35.75 27.95
N ASP A 99 -11.41 36.17 28.46
CA ASP A 99 -11.31 36.94 29.70
C ASP A 99 -12.08 38.25 29.63
N THR A 100 -11.96 38.98 28.52
CA THR A 100 -12.73 40.20 28.26
C THR A 100 -14.23 39.94 28.23
N ILE A 101 -14.67 38.84 27.59
CA ILE A 101 -16.08 38.43 27.54
C ILE A 101 -16.60 38.05 28.92
N MET A 102 -15.82 37.32 29.73
CA MET A 102 -16.19 36.93 31.09
C MET A 102 -16.36 38.13 32.02
N HIS A 103 -15.51 39.15 31.87
CA HIS A 103 -15.56 40.37 32.68
C HIS A 103 -16.59 41.40 32.18
N THR A 104 -17.07 41.29 30.94
CA THR A 104 -18.06 42.21 30.38
C THR A 104 -19.47 41.63 30.49
N THR A 105 -20.42 42.35 31.08
CA THR A 105 -21.84 41.99 31.04
C THR A 105 -22.37 42.21 29.63
N GLY A 106 -22.34 41.13 28.82
CA GLY A 106 -22.70 41.13 27.40
C GLY A 106 -24.03 41.81 27.11
N ARG A 107 -23.96 43.00 26.49
CA ARG A 107 -25.11 43.80 26.05
C ARG A 107 -25.62 43.45 24.64
N VAL A 108 -25.01 42.48 23.97
CA VAL A 108 -25.31 42.13 22.57
C VAL A 108 -25.90 40.72 22.52
N ASP A 109 -27.18 40.62 22.17
CA ASP A 109 -27.84 39.35 21.90
C ASP A 109 -27.20 38.68 20.66
N HIS A 110 -26.68 37.47 20.83
CA HIS A 110 -26.05 36.66 19.77
C HIS A 110 -27.07 35.89 18.92
N ARG A 111 -28.37 36.08 19.20
CA ARG A 111 -29.48 35.40 18.54
C ARG A 111 -29.87 36.14 17.28
N ASN A 112 -29.17 35.83 16.19
CA ASN A 112 -29.58 36.25 14.86
C ASN A 112 -30.60 35.23 14.33
N MET A 113 -31.84 35.29 14.84
CA MET A 113 -32.93 34.36 14.49
C MET A 113 -33.25 34.33 12.98
N ASP A 114 -32.85 35.39 12.28
CA ASP A 114 -33.07 35.56 10.85
C ASP A 114 -31.84 35.17 10.00
N TRP A 115 -30.77 34.67 10.61
CA TRP A 115 -29.56 34.32 9.89
C TRP A 115 -29.71 32.98 9.15
N LYS A 116 -29.97 33.08 7.84
CA LYS A 116 -29.86 31.96 6.92
C LYS A 116 -28.46 31.95 6.29
N PRO A 117 -27.74 30.81 6.28
CA PRO A 117 -26.48 30.72 5.54
C PRO A 117 -26.75 30.98 4.05
N LYS A 118 -26.21 32.08 3.54
CA LYS A 118 -26.35 32.42 2.12
C LYS A 118 -25.56 31.39 1.30
N ARG A 119 -26.20 30.76 0.31
CA ARG A 119 -25.51 29.90 -0.65
C ARG A 119 -24.37 30.71 -1.29
N SER A 120 -23.18 30.12 -1.33
CA SER A 120 -22.04 30.74 -2.01
C SER A 120 -22.41 31.06 -3.45
N LEU A 121 -21.97 32.20 -3.97
CA LEU A 121 -22.11 32.56 -5.39
C LEU A 121 -21.56 31.45 -6.31
N ASN A 122 -20.60 30.65 -5.83
CA ASN A 122 -19.99 29.55 -6.56
C ASN A 122 -20.66 28.19 -6.31
N PHE A 123 -21.77 28.13 -5.57
CA PHE A 123 -22.45 26.87 -5.22
C PHE A 123 -22.78 26.05 -6.47
N PHE A 124 -23.40 26.69 -7.47
CA PHE A 124 -23.78 26.02 -8.72
C PHE A 124 -22.57 25.49 -9.48
N LYS A 125 -21.57 26.33 -9.74
CA LYS A 125 -20.32 25.91 -10.42
C LYS A 125 -19.58 24.81 -9.66
N LYS A 126 -19.54 24.89 -8.33
CA LYS A 126 -18.94 23.86 -7.48
C LYS A 126 -19.70 22.53 -7.59
N ASN A 127 -21.02 22.57 -7.58
CA ASN A 127 -21.83 21.35 -7.68
C ASN A 127 -21.73 20.72 -9.07
N GLU A 128 -21.71 21.53 -10.12
CA GLU A 128 -21.51 21.08 -11.50
C GLU A 128 -20.14 20.40 -11.66
N GLU A 129 -19.08 21.01 -11.12
CA GLU A 129 -17.74 20.44 -11.09
C GLU A 129 -17.69 19.11 -10.34
N ILE A 130 -18.33 19.04 -9.16
CA ILE A 130 -18.42 17.81 -8.37
C ILE A 130 -19.15 16.72 -9.16
N SER A 131 -20.28 17.04 -9.80
CA SER A 131 -21.03 16.09 -10.63
C SER A 131 -20.20 15.61 -11.82
N ARG A 132 -19.43 16.49 -12.46
CA ARG A 132 -18.52 16.10 -13.56
C ARG A 132 -17.45 15.15 -13.08
N VAL A 133 -16.74 15.49 -12.00
CA VAL A 133 -15.67 14.65 -11.42
C VAL A 133 -16.21 13.31 -10.96
N MET A 134 -17.40 13.27 -10.35
CA MET A 134 -18.03 12.02 -9.93
C MET A 134 -18.36 11.12 -11.13
N LYS A 135 -18.89 11.69 -12.21
CA LYS A 135 -19.16 10.95 -13.44
C LYS A 135 -17.88 10.41 -14.06
N GLU A 136 -16.84 11.22 -14.16
CA GLU A 136 -15.52 10.81 -14.66
C GLU A 136 -14.92 9.68 -13.81
N ASN A 137 -14.94 9.82 -12.48
CA ASN A 137 -14.48 8.81 -11.55
C ASN A 137 -15.26 7.49 -11.70
N GLN A 138 -16.57 7.55 -11.90
CA GLN A 138 -17.38 6.37 -12.15
C GLN A 138 -17.00 5.67 -13.46
N THR A 139 -16.72 6.44 -14.53
CA THR A 139 -16.24 5.85 -15.80
C THR A 139 -14.86 5.22 -15.65
N LEU A 140 -13.95 5.86 -14.93
CA LEU A 140 -12.61 5.35 -14.66
C LEU A 140 -12.68 4.05 -13.86
N LEU A 141 -13.51 4.02 -12.81
CA LEU A 141 -13.70 2.85 -11.98
C LEU A 141 -14.21 1.66 -12.79
N LYS A 142 -15.21 1.88 -13.65
CA LYS A 142 -15.71 0.83 -14.57
C LYS A 142 -14.62 0.32 -15.51
N ARG A 143 -13.75 1.21 -16.01
CA ARG A 143 -12.60 0.81 -16.84
C ARG A 143 -11.58 -0.01 -16.06
N ILE A 144 -11.24 0.40 -14.84
CA ILE A 144 -10.27 -0.32 -14.00
C ILE A 144 -10.83 -1.69 -13.60
N GLN A 145 -12.08 -1.77 -13.20
CA GLN A 145 -12.73 -3.02 -12.82
C GLN A 145 -12.95 -3.96 -14.02
N GLY A 146 -13.24 -3.40 -15.19
CA GLY A 146 -13.38 -4.17 -16.44
C GLY A 146 -12.04 -4.51 -17.11
N ALA A 147 -10.94 -3.84 -16.72
CA ALA A 147 -9.62 -4.13 -17.24
C ALA A 147 -9.18 -5.53 -16.79
N ARG A 148 -8.90 -6.40 -17.76
CA ARG A 148 -8.34 -7.72 -17.47
C ARG A 148 -6.89 -7.55 -17.00
N PRO A 149 -6.46 -8.30 -15.97
CA PRO A 149 -5.06 -8.30 -15.59
C PRO A 149 -4.24 -8.87 -16.77
N GLN A 150 -3.22 -8.12 -17.21
CA GLN A 150 -2.31 -8.54 -18.28
C GLN A 150 -1.56 -9.84 -17.92
N TYR A 151 -1.38 -10.06 -16.62
CA TYR A 151 -0.63 -11.17 -16.08
C TYR A 151 -1.48 -11.97 -15.10
N SER A 152 -1.53 -13.28 -15.30
CA SER A 152 -2.12 -14.21 -14.33
C SER A 152 -1.04 -14.67 -13.36
N ILE A 153 -1.23 -14.40 -12.07
CA ILE A 153 -0.33 -14.87 -11.00
C ILE A 153 -0.22 -16.39 -11.03
N GLN A 154 -1.32 -17.09 -11.35
CA GLN A 154 -1.33 -18.55 -11.45
C GLN A 154 -0.43 -19.03 -12.59
N ASN A 155 -0.50 -18.40 -13.77
CA ASN A 155 0.36 -18.76 -14.90
C ASN A 155 1.82 -18.47 -14.59
N TRP A 156 2.12 -17.35 -13.94
CA TRP A 156 3.48 -17.00 -13.53
C TRP A 156 4.04 -17.98 -12.50
N GLU A 157 3.22 -18.45 -11.56
CA GLU A 157 3.65 -19.46 -10.59
C GLU A 157 3.92 -20.80 -11.28
N LEU A 158 3.03 -21.23 -12.20
CA LEU A 158 3.26 -22.44 -13.00
C LEU A 158 4.52 -22.33 -13.85
N ASP A 159 4.72 -21.19 -14.52
CA ASP A 159 5.92 -20.91 -15.30
C ASP A 159 7.16 -20.93 -14.42
N PHE A 160 7.12 -20.30 -13.26
CA PHE A 160 8.22 -20.30 -12.31
C PHE A 160 8.56 -21.73 -11.87
N GLN A 161 7.57 -22.55 -11.55
CA GLN A 161 7.77 -23.95 -11.17
C GLN A 161 8.32 -24.79 -12.33
N ARG A 162 7.81 -24.61 -13.56
CA ARG A 162 8.34 -25.26 -14.77
C ARG A 162 9.81 -24.91 -14.99
N HIS A 163 10.14 -23.62 -14.98
CA HIS A 163 11.50 -23.13 -15.13
C HIS A 163 12.41 -23.61 -14.00
N ARG A 164 11.92 -23.66 -12.76
CA ARG A 164 12.68 -24.16 -11.61
C ARG A 164 12.98 -25.65 -11.74
N SER A 165 12.02 -26.46 -12.17
CA SER A 165 12.21 -27.89 -12.42
C SER A 165 13.19 -28.11 -13.58
N MET A 166 13.02 -27.38 -14.68
CA MET A 166 13.94 -27.43 -15.82
C MET A 166 15.36 -26.99 -15.43
N SER A 167 15.49 -25.92 -14.65
CA SER A 167 16.78 -25.43 -14.14
C SER A 167 17.45 -26.45 -13.21
N LYS A 168 16.70 -27.08 -12.29
CA LYS A 168 17.22 -28.18 -11.45
C LYS A 168 17.72 -29.36 -12.28
N ASN A 169 17.04 -29.66 -13.38
CA ASN A 169 17.40 -30.78 -14.26
C ASN A 169 18.61 -30.46 -15.15
N ILE A 170 18.74 -29.22 -15.62
CA ILE A 170 19.84 -28.79 -16.53
C ILE A 170 21.08 -28.34 -15.75
N SER A 171 20.94 -27.86 -14.52
CA SER A 171 22.07 -27.37 -13.73
C SER A 171 22.99 -28.51 -13.27
N LEU A 172 24.25 -28.42 -13.67
CA LEU A 172 25.33 -29.31 -13.19
C LEU A 172 25.85 -28.90 -11.80
N LEU A 173 25.55 -27.67 -11.39
CA LEU A 173 25.96 -27.07 -10.12
C LEU A 173 24.73 -26.96 -9.22
N PRO A 174 24.84 -27.29 -7.92
CA PRO A 174 23.73 -27.16 -6.99
C PRO A 174 23.29 -25.70 -6.92
N PRO A 175 21.97 -25.43 -6.84
CA PRO A 175 21.47 -24.08 -6.80
C PRO A 175 22.05 -23.35 -5.59
N VAL A 176 22.72 -22.22 -5.84
CA VAL A 176 23.20 -21.34 -4.79
C VAL A 176 21.96 -20.81 -4.07
N LYS A 177 21.82 -21.10 -2.78
CA LYS A 177 20.76 -20.51 -1.97
C LYS A 177 20.96 -18.99 -2.03
N PRO A 178 19.97 -18.20 -2.48
CA PRO A 178 20.11 -16.76 -2.42
C PRO A 178 20.42 -16.42 -0.96
N GLN A 179 21.54 -15.75 -0.72
CA GLN A 179 21.80 -15.21 0.60
C GLN A 179 20.72 -14.18 0.85
N VAL A 180 19.71 -14.57 1.61
CA VAL A 180 18.73 -13.62 2.13
C VAL A 180 19.55 -12.67 2.97
N ARG A 181 19.89 -11.51 2.42
CA ARG A 181 20.38 -10.39 3.21
C ARG A 181 19.22 -10.07 4.14
N THR A 182 19.25 -10.66 5.34
CA THR A 182 18.51 -10.10 6.45
C THR A 182 18.97 -8.66 6.50
N ARG A 183 18.11 -7.70 6.13
CA ARG A 183 18.32 -6.32 6.55
C ARG A 183 18.63 -6.45 8.03
N ALA A 184 19.84 -6.06 8.43
CA ALA A 184 20.21 -6.06 9.84
C ALA A 184 19.03 -5.41 10.55
N LYS A 185 18.41 -6.15 11.46
CA LYS A 185 17.31 -5.63 12.27
C LYS A 185 17.86 -4.33 12.83
N THR A 186 17.37 -3.20 12.32
CA THR A 186 17.68 -1.91 12.87
C THR A 186 17.39 -2.03 14.36
N LEU A 187 18.35 -1.59 15.18
CA LEU A 187 18.23 -1.49 16.63
C LEU A 187 16.81 -0.99 16.97
N PRO A 188 16.17 -1.51 18.03
CA PRO A 188 14.87 -1.00 18.44
C PRO A 188 15.04 0.49 18.72
N CYS A 189 14.44 1.33 17.88
CA CYS A 189 14.03 2.63 18.36
C CYS A 189 12.87 2.30 19.30
N GLU A 190 13.14 2.24 20.61
CA GLU A 190 12.12 2.20 21.64
C GLU A 190 11.33 3.51 21.59
N LEU A 191 10.42 3.59 20.62
CA LEU A 191 9.17 4.28 20.83
C LEU A 191 8.25 3.19 21.35
N GLU A 192 8.03 3.20 22.66
CA GLU A 192 6.93 2.53 23.37
C GLU A 192 5.72 2.43 22.44
N MET A 193 5.57 1.27 21.81
CA MET A 193 4.36 0.91 21.12
C MET A 193 3.36 0.53 22.20
N SER A 194 2.74 1.54 22.83
CA SER A 194 1.40 1.35 23.39
C SER A 194 0.59 0.64 22.30
N ALA A 195 -0.13 -0.42 22.68
CA ALA A 195 -0.80 -1.37 21.79
C ALA A 195 -1.96 -0.78 20.96
N GLY A 196 -1.76 0.37 20.32
CA GLY A 196 -2.61 0.93 19.29
C GLY A 196 -2.10 0.43 17.94
N ARG A 197 -2.75 -0.61 17.41
CA ARG A 197 -2.83 -0.80 15.96
C ARG A 197 -3.14 0.58 15.39
N VAL A 198 -2.27 1.19 14.57
CA VAL A 198 -2.60 2.43 13.85
C VAL A 198 -3.71 2.06 12.87
N LYS A 199 -4.93 2.05 13.40
CA LYS A 199 -6.16 1.96 12.65
C LYS A 199 -6.12 3.25 11.86
N LEU A 200 -5.89 3.14 10.55
CA LEU A 200 -6.24 4.22 9.65
C LEU A 200 -7.62 4.69 10.10
N PRO A 201 -7.83 5.99 10.36
CA PRO A 201 -9.16 6.47 10.68
C PRO A 201 -10.08 5.88 9.60
N PRO A 202 -11.18 5.19 9.97
CA PRO A 202 -12.16 4.81 8.98
C PRO A 202 -12.45 6.08 8.20
N ILE A 203 -12.45 5.99 6.87
CA ILE A 203 -12.94 7.08 6.01
C ILE A 203 -14.25 7.51 6.67
N ASN A 204 -14.27 8.72 7.24
CA ASN A 204 -15.28 9.13 8.19
C ASN A 204 -16.67 8.78 7.64
N SER A 205 -17.29 7.75 8.20
CA SER A 205 -18.75 7.55 8.16
C SER A 205 -19.45 8.57 9.07
N HIS A 206 -18.69 9.49 9.67
CA HIS A 206 -19.17 10.71 10.32
C HIS A 206 -19.10 11.91 9.37
N THR A 207 -19.67 11.76 8.18
CA THR A 207 -20.67 12.74 7.79
C THR A 207 -22.00 12.01 7.84
N SER A 208 -22.57 11.87 9.04
CA SER A 208 -24.03 11.92 9.19
C SER A 208 -24.47 13.36 8.89
N ARG A 209 -24.12 13.84 7.69
CA ARG A 209 -25.01 14.68 6.92
C ARG A 209 -26.20 13.74 6.67
N PRO A 210 -27.44 14.13 7.02
CA PRO A 210 -28.58 13.26 6.83
C PRO A 210 -28.51 12.71 5.40
N GLU A 211 -28.55 11.38 5.23
CA GLU A 211 -28.67 10.79 3.88
C GLU A 211 -29.93 11.32 3.17
N THR A 212 -30.86 11.88 3.95
CA THR A 212 -31.99 12.70 3.52
C THR A 212 -31.58 13.86 2.60
N GLU A 213 -30.46 14.57 2.83
CA GLU A 213 -30.10 15.68 1.92
C GLU A 213 -29.63 15.22 0.53
N TYR A 214 -29.17 13.96 0.37
CA TYR A 214 -28.78 13.44 -0.95
C TYR A 214 -29.94 12.78 -1.68
N SER A 215 -30.88 12.16 -0.96
CA SER A 215 -32.15 11.69 -1.54
C SER A 215 -33.04 12.86 -1.95
N ASP A 216 -33.13 13.91 -1.12
CA ASP A 216 -33.98 15.08 -1.39
C ASP A 216 -33.47 15.86 -2.62
N ILE A 217 -32.16 15.93 -2.83
CA ILE A 217 -31.57 16.56 -4.03
C ILE A 217 -31.79 15.69 -5.28
N GLN A 218 -31.79 14.36 -5.16
CA GLN A 218 -32.06 13.48 -6.30
C GLN A 218 -33.55 13.44 -6.66
N GLU A 219 -34.46 13.48 -5.67
CA GLU A 219 -35.91 13.61 -5.90
C GLU A 219 -36.27 14.99 -6.50
N GLU A 220 -35.66 16.08 -6.02
CA GLU A 220 -35.86 17.43 -6.58
C GLU A 220 -35.30 17.59 -8.01
N ILE A 221 -34.29 16.80 -8.40
CA ILE A 221 -33.76 16.77 -9.79
C ILE A 221 -34.69 15.95 -10.72
N ILE A 222 -35.27 14.85 -10.23
CA ILE A 222 -36.21 14.03 -11.01
C ILE A 222 -37.50 14.81 -11.30
N ASP A 223 -38.02 15.57 -10.33
CA ASP A 223 -39.23 16.38 -10.48
C ASP A 223 -39.05 17.62 -11.40
N VAL A 224 -37.81 18.10 -11.57
CA VAL A 224 -37.49 19.20 -12.50
C VAL A 224 -37.22 18.72 -13.93
N GLU A 225 -36.78 17.47 -14.12
CA GLU A 225 -36.52 16.92 -15.46
C GLU A 225 -37.79 16.47 -16.21
N GLN A 226 -38.82 15.95 -15.50
CA GLN A 226 -40.12 15.55 -16.09
C GLN A 226 -40.82 16.68 -16.90
N PRO A 227 -40.97 17.92 -16.41
CA PRO A 227 -41.62 19.01 -17.16
C PRO A 227 -40.79 19.53 -18.34
N ILE A 228 -39.45 19.40 -18.31
CA ILE A 228 -38.57 19.84 -19.41
C ILE A 228 -38.70 18.89 -20.62
N THR A 229 -38.87 17.59 -20.38
CA THR A 229 -39.17 16.61 -21.42
C THR A 229 -40.56 16.81 -22.04
N GLU A 230 -41.57 17.15 -21.22
CA GLU A 230 -42.92 17.44 -21.71
C GLU A 230 -42.98 18.73 -22.54
N LEU A 231 -42.34 19.82 -22.10
CA LEU A 231 -42.24 21.08 -22.85
C LEU A 231 -41.54 20.92 -24.22
N LYS A 232 -40.51 20.05 -24.30
CA LYS A 232 -39.82 19.75 -25.57
C LYS A 232 -40.69 18.92 -26.52
N SER A 233 -41.51 18.01 -26.00
CA SER A 233 -42.45 17.23 -26.82
C SER A 233 -43.60 18.09 -27.37
N GLN A 234 -44.11 19.07 -26.59
CA GLN A 234 -45.14 20.01 -27.03
C GLN A 234 -44.64 20.99 -28.09
N GLN A 235 -43.40 21.49 -27.98
CA GLN A 235 -42.77 22.31 -29.02
C GLN A 235 -42.47 21.54 -30.32
N GLN A 236 -42.26 20.23 -30.25
CA GLN A 236 -42.12 19.40 -31.44
C GLN A 236 -43.46 19.14 -32.14
N GLN A 237 -44.56 19.05 -31.39
CA GLN A 237 -45.90 18.90 -31.97
C GLN A 237 -46.45 20.20 -32.57
N SER A 238 -46.08 21.37 -32.04
CA SER A 238 -46.50 22.67 -32.60
C SER A 238 -45.77 23.07 -33.88
N ASN A 239 -44.65 22.44 -34.21
CA ASN A 239 -43.85 22.69 -35.42
C ASN A 239 -44.22 21.76 -36.59
N VAL A 240 -45.28 20.96 -36.47
CA VAL A 240 -45.75 20.00 -37.48
C VAL A 240 -47.13 20.39 -38.05
N LEU A 241 -47.60 21.61 -37.80
CA LEU A 241 -48.70 22.27 -38.53
C LEU A 241 -48.16 23.53 -39.24
#